data_AF-A0A7S2NWH6-F1
#
_entry.id   AF-A0A7S2NWH6-F1
#
_cell.length_a   1.000
_cell.length_b   1.000
_cell.length_c   1.000
_cell.angle_alpha   90.00
_cell.angle_beta   90.00
_cell.angle_gamma   90.00
#
_symmetry.space_group_name_H-M   'P 1'
#
loop_
_entity.id
_entity.type
_entity.pdbx_description
1 polymer ?
#
loop_
_entity_poly.entity_id
_entity_poly.type
_entity_poly.pdbx_seq_one_letter_code
_entity_poly.pdbx_strand_id
1 'polypeptide(L)'
;WVIQLAKKLGGLFVIATASRPESADKATQLGADLVINHRHLLAPQLEQAGIDGVDYIYDGHGLHAYAPQYVEVLRPFGQILTIVPSFTEPMPSISVPMAFKRASIHYELMFT
;
A
#
# COMPACT_ATOMS: atom_id res chain seq x y z
N TRP A 1 -8.71 10.90 -0.10
CA TRP A 1 -8.47 11.62 -1.37
C TRP A 1 -7.62 10.84 -2.36
N VAL A 2 -6.54 10.18 -1.92
CA VAL A 2 -5.65 9.39 -2.80
C VAL A 2 -6.39 8.41 -3.71
N ILE A 3 -7.40 7.69 -3.20
CA ILE A 3 -8.24 6.77 -4.00
C ILE A 3 -8.79 7.48 -5.25
N GLN A 4 -9.42 8.65 -5.08
CA GLN A 4 -10.04 9.38 -6.19
C GLN A 4 -9.00 9.91 -7.18
N LEU A 5 -7.83 10.35 -6.71
CA LEU A 5 -6.75 10.82 -7.57
C LEU A 5 -6.16 9.68 -8.39
N ALA A 6 -5.89 8.53 -7.76
CA ALA A 6 -5.41 7.32 -8.42
C ALA A 6 -6.37 6.84 -9.50
N LYS A 7 -7.69 6.87 -9.23
CA LYS A 7 -8.71 6.55 -10.23
C LYS A 7 -8.77 7.56 -11.36
N LYS A 8 -8.92 8.85 -11.04
CA LYS A 8 -9.23 9.89 -12.04
C LYS A 8 -8.03 10.30 -12.90
N LEU A 9 -6.85 10.43 -12.28
CA LEU A 9 -5.65 10.91 -12.95
C LEU A 9 -4.74 9.76 -13.38
N GLY A 10 -4.67 8.70 -12.57
CA GLY A 10 -3.81 7.55 -12.85
C GLY A 10 -4.48 6.45 -13.67
N GLY A 11 -5.81 6.43 -13.78
CA GLY A 11 -6.54 5.33 -14.44
C GLY A 11 -6.28 3.97 -13.80
N LEU A 12 -5.91 3.95 -12.51
CA LEU A 12 -5.44 2.75 -11.84
C LEU A 12 -6.59 1.83 -11.39
N PHE A 13 -6.27 0.55 -11.23
CA PHE A 13 -7.04 -0.36 -10.39
C PHE A 13 -6.62 -0.12 -8.93
N VAL A 14 -7.56 0.31 -8.09
CA VAL A 14 -7.28 0.80 -6.74
C VAL A 14 -7.78 -0.20 -5.70
N ILE A 15 -6.82 -0.74 -4.96
CA ILE A 15 -7.07 -1.59 -3.79
C ILE A 15 -6.91 -0.71 -2.55
N ALA A 16 -7.99 -0.54 -1.79
CA ALA A 16 -7.95 0.17 -0.52
C ALA A 16 -7.91 -0.82 0.64
N THR A 17 -7.42 -0.38 1.80
CA THR A 17 -7.48 -1.18 3.03
C THR A 17 -8.40 -0.54 4.06
N ALA A 18 -9.26 -1.34 4.69
CA ALA A 18 -10.17 -0.91 5.74
C ALA A 18 -10.51 -2.08 6.67
N SER A 19 -10.56 -1.82 7.97
CA SER A 19 -10.84 -2.83 9.00
C SER A 19 -12.21 -2.71 9.64
N ARG A 20 -13.00 -1.70 9.26
CA ARG A 20 -14.36 -1.44 9.76
C ARG A 20 -15.31 -1.35 8.56
N PRO A 21 -16.57 -1.82 8.69
CA PRO A 21 -17.55 -1.74 7.62
C PRO A 21 -17.74 -0.30 7.10
N GLU A 22 -17.88 0.66 8.01
CA GLU A 22 -18.06 2.08 7.68
C GLU A 22 -16.92 2.66 6.82
N SER A 23 -15.67 2.27 7.08
CA SER A 23 -14.51 2.75 6.32
C SER A 23 -14.34 1.99 5.01
N ALA A 24 -14.73 0.71 4.96
CA ALA A 24 -14.78 -0.05 3.72
C ALA A 24 -15.81 0.53 2.76
N ASP A 25 -17.03 0.80 3.23
CA ASP A 25 -18.08 1.46 2.45
C ASP A 25 -17.62 2.82 1.93
N LYS A 26 -16.93 3.59 2.78
CA LYS A 26 -16.38 4.89 2.38
C LYS A 26 -15.31 4.75 1.30
N ALA A 27 -14.44 3.75 1.38
CA ALA A 27 -13.41 3.50 0.36
C ALA A 27 -14.05 3.14 -0.99
N THR A 28 -15.07 2.28 -0.98
CA THR A 28 -15.86 1.93 -2.17
C THR A 28 -16.54 3.16 -2.78
N GLN A 29 -17.19 4.01 -1.95
CA GLN A 29 -17.79 5.26 -2.42
C GLN A 29 -16.79 6.24 -3.04
N LEU A 30 -15.54 6.23 -2.59
CA LEU A 30 -14.46 7.03 -3.16
C LEU A 30 -13.90 6.44 -4.47
N GLY A 31 -14.30 5.22 -4.84
CA GLY A 31 -13.97 4.58 -6.11
C GLY A 31 -12.90 3.48 -6.02
N ALA A 32 -12.66 2.89 -4.84
CA ALA A 32 -11.82 1.69 -4.76
C ALA A 32 -12.50 0.53 -5.49
N ASP A 33 -11.74 -0.23 -6.27
CA ASP A 33 -12.23 -1.41 -7.01
C ASP A 33 -12.28 -2.65 -6.12
N LEU A 34 -11.39 -2.71 -5.13
CA LEU A 34 -11.32 -3.75 -4.11
C LEU A 34 -11.00 -3.14 -2.75
N VAL A 35 -11.63 -3.66 -1.70
CA VAL A 35 -11.31 -3.30 -0.32
C VAL A 35 -10.92 -4.56 0.45
N ILE A 36 -9.71 -4.54 1.02
CA ILE A 36 -9.17 -5.63 1.86
C ILE A 36 -8.96 -5.14 3.30
N ASN A 37 -8.74 -6.05 4.25
CA ASN A 37 -8.53 -5.70 5.65
C ASN A 37 -7.04 -5.73 6.03
N HIS A 38 -6.46 -4.57 6.37
CA HIS A 38 -5.07 -4.45 6.79
C HIS A 38 -4.74 -5.12 8.14
N ARG A 39 -5.75 -5.57 8.91
CA ARG A 39 -5.53 -6.39 10.11
C ARG A 39 -5.20 -7.84 9.79
N HIS A 40 -5.34 -8.24 8.53
CA HIS A 40 -4.97 -9.56 8.03
C HIS A 40 -3.81 -9.42 7.05
N LEU A 41 -3.16 -10.56 6.75
CA LEU A 41 -2.07 -10.57 5.78
C LEU A 41 -2.57 -10.10 4.41
N LEU A 42 -1.79 -9.22 3.77
CA LEU A 42 -2.19 -8.64 2.47
C LEU A 42 -2.15 -9.69 1.35
N ALA A 43 -1.06 -10.47 1.27
CA ALA A 43 -0.83 -11.43 0.19
C ALA A 43 -2.00 -12.42 -0.01
N PRO A 44 -2.50 -13.13 1.01
CA PRO A 44 -3.60 -14.08 0.83
C PRO A 44 -4.89 -13.43 0.34
N GLN A 45 -5.17 -12.18 0.74
CA GLN A 45 -6.36 -11.45 0.30
C GLN A 45 -6.26 -11.04 -1.17
N LEU A 46 -5.06 -10.68 -1.63
CA LEU A 46 -4.80 -10.38 -3.04
C LEU A 46 -4.88 -11.64 -3.90
N GLU A 47 -4.30 -12.75 -3.44
CA GLU A 47 -4.36 -14.05 -4.12
C GLU A 47 -5.82 -14.53 -4.29
N GLN A 48 -6.64 -14.43 -3.24
CA GLN A 48 -8.08 -14.74 -3.31
C GLN A 48 -8.84 -13.89 -4.32
N ALA A 49 -8.37 -12.67 -4.57
CA ALA A 49 -8.92 -11.77 -5.58
C ALA A 49 -8.33 -11.99 -6.99
N GLY A 50 -7.42 -12.96 -7.17
CA GLY A 50 -6.72 -13.22 -8.43
C GLY A 50 -5.67 -12.15 -8.77
N ILE A 51 -5.09 -11.51 -7.76
CA ILE A 51 -4.11 -10.41 -7.91
C ILE A 51 -2.75 -10.88 -7.38
N ASP A 52 -1.81 -11.09 -8.30
CA ASP A 52 -0.47 -11.61 -7.96
C ASP A 52 0.50 -10.55 -7.38
N GLY A 53 0.06 -9.29 -7.29
CA GLY A 53 0.85 -8.20 -6.71
C GLY A 53 0.40 -6.82 -7.17
N VAL A 54 1.11 -5.79 -6.68
CA VAL A 54 0.82 -4.38 -6.97
C VAL A 54 2.06 -3.64 -7.45
N ASP A 55 1.84 -2.65 -8.30
CA ASP A 55 2.91 -1.81 -8.85
C ASP A 55 3.22 -0.61 -7.94
N TYR A 56 2.21 -0.10 -7.24
CA TYR A 56 2.30 1.07 -6.37
C TYR A 56 1.66 0.79 -5.02
N ILE A 57 2.32 1.25 -3.96
CA ILE A 57 1.78 1.23 -2.60
C ILE A 57 1.84 2.64 -2.04
N TYR A 58 0.70 3.13 -1.54
CA TYR A 58 0.63 4.36 -0.76
C TYR A 58 0.38 4.00 0.71
N ASP A 59 1.32 4.37 1.57
CA ASP A 59 1.24 4.22 3.02
C ASP A 59 0.93 5.57 3.69
N GLY A 60 -0.21 5.60 4.36
CA GLY A 60 -0.65 6.73 5.17
C GLY A 60 -0.88 6.37 6.64
N HIS A 61 -0.40 5.21 7.12
CA HIS A 61 -0.63 4.78 8.49
C HIS A 61 0.65 4.41 9.26
N GLY A 62 1.63 3.78 8.63
CA GLY A 62 2.89 3.46 9.33
C GLY A 62 3.74 2.44 8.59
N LEU A 63 4.77 2.94 7.90
CA LEU A 63 5.63 2.13 7.05
C LEU A 63 6.31 0.99 7.84
N HIS A 64 6.78 1.24 9.06
CA HIS A 64 7.54 0.26 9.84
C HIS A 64 6.78 -1.08 10.01
N ALA A 65 5.51 -1.03 10.40
CA ALA A 65 4.73 -2.25 10.67
C ALA A 65 4.39 -3.05 9.40
N TYR A 66 4.22 -2.37 8.27
CA TYR A 66 3.73 -2.99 7.04
C TYR A 66 4.79 -3.21 5.96
N ALA A 67 5.99 -2.63 6.10
CA ALA A 67 7.05 -2.72 5.11
C ALA A 67 7.31 -4.16 4.61
N PRO A 68 7.41 -5.18 5.48
CA PRO A 68 7.62 -6.55 5.03
C PRO A 68 6.50 -7.07 4.11
N GLN A 69 5.24 -6.80 4.48
CA GLN A 69 4.09 -7.20 3.67
C GLN A 69 3.99 -6.40 2.37
N TYR A 70 4.36 -5.11 2.39
CA TYR A 70 4.46 -4.31 1.18
C TYR A 70 5.45 -4.92 0.21
N VAL A 71 6.66 -5.22 0.68
CA VAL A 71 7.70 -5.82 -0.15
C VAL A 71 7.29 -7.19 -0.66
N GLU A 72 6.55 -7.98 0.11
CA GLU A 72 6.00 -9.27 -0.34
C GLU A 72 5.09 -9.10 -1.57
N VAL A 73 4.08 -8.23 -1.48
CA VAL A 73 3.06 -8.05 -2.53
C VAL A 73 3.48 -7.12 -3.67
N LEU A 74 4.61 -6.41 -3.53
CA LEU A 74 5.11 -5.50 -4.56
C LEU A 74 5.68 -6.26 -5.75
N ARG A 75 5.31 -5.88 -6.97
CA ARG A 75 5.94 -6.41 -8.20
C ARG A 75 7.38 -5.88 -8.36
N PRO A 76 8.23 -6.56 -9.15
CA PRO A 76 9.50 -5.98 -9.59
C PRO A 76 9.29 -4.59 -10.19
N PHE A 77 10.22 -3.66 -9.91
CA PHE A 77 10.16 -2.24 -10.27
C PHE A 77 9.02 -1.45 -9.62
N GLY A 78 8.31 -2.03 -8.65
CA GLY A 78 7.26 -1.34 -7.92
C GLY A 78 7.79 -0.23 -7.01
N GLN A 79 6.87 0.66 -6.62
CA GLN A 79 7.18 1.85 -5.83
C GLN A 79 6.29 1.94 -4.59
N ILE A 80 6.91 2.25 -3.46
CA ILE A 80 6.22 2.53 -2.19
C ILE A 80 6.36 4.01 -1.90
N LEU A 81 5.26 4.70 -1.63
CA LEU A 81 5.24 6.06 -1.11
C LEU A 81 4.73 6.03 0.33
N THR A 82 5.48 6.58 1.29
CA THR A 82 4.98 6.83 2.64
C THR A 82 4.94 8.33 2.92
N ILE A 83 3.89 8.75 3.61
CA ILE A 83 3.75 10.11 4.17
C ILE A 83 3.91 10.13 5.70
N VAL A 84 4.15 8.97 6.30
CA VAL A 84 4.25 8.75 7.74
C VAL A 84 5.47 7.88 8.07
N PRO A 85 6.69 8.35 7.74
CA PRO A 85 7.89 7.64 8.13
C PRO A 85 7.95 7.46 9.65
N SER A 86 8.46 6.31 10.11
CA SER A 86 8.79 6.15 11.52
C SER A 86 10.06 6.92 11.84
N PHE A 87 10.01 7.80 12.84
CA PHE A 87 11.15 8.58 13.31
C PHE A 87 11.85 7.93 14.50
N THR A 88 11.20 6.95 15.15
CA THR A 88 11.66 6.35 16.39
C THR A 88 12.03 4.88 16.24
N GLU A 89 11.47 4.19 15.23
CA GLU A 89 11.72 2.77 15.01
C GLU A 89 12.57 2.58 13.75
N PRO A 90 13.61 1.74 13.79
CA PRO A 90 14.43 1.47 12.62
C PRO A 90 13.60 0.74 11.56
N MET A 91 13.90 0.97 10.27
CA MET A 91 13.23 0.23 9.19
C MET A 91 13.47 -1.29 9.35
N PRO A 92 12.45 -2.16 9.13
CA PRO A 92 12.67 -3.59 9.09
C PRO A 92 13.66 -3.96 7.98
N SER A 93 14.25 -5.16 8.08
CA SER A 93 15.23 -5.64 7.10
C SER A 93 14.57 -6.00 5.76
N ILE A 94 14.32 -4.99 4.94
CA ILE A 94 13.70 -5.12 3.62
C ILE A 94 14.64 -4.71 2.46
N SER A 95 15.84 -4.22 2.75
CA SER A 95 16.75 -3.69 1.74
C SER A 95 17.17 -4.74 0.70
N VAL A 96 17.47 -5.96 1.13
CA VAL A 96 17.86 -7.07 0.23
C VAL A 96 16.72 -7.46 -0.72
N PRO A 97 15.49 -7.80 -0.24
CA PRO A 97 14.40 -8.14 -1.15
C PRO A 97 14.00 -6.97 -2.06
N MET A 98 14.03 -5.72 -1.56
CA MET A 98 13.80 -4.53 -2.40
C MET A 98 14.85 -4.41 -3.53
N ALA A 99 16.13 -4.65 -3.23
CA ALA A 99 17.19 -4.62 -4.23
C ALA A 99 16.98 -5.68 -5.31
N PHE A 100 16.61 -6.92 -4.94
CA PHE A 100 16.28 -7.96 -5.91
C PHE A 100 15.06 -7.61 -6.77
N LYS A 101 14.08 -6.89 -6.21
CA LYS A 101 12.93 -6.38 -6.95
C LYS A 101 13.23 -5.11 -7.76
N ARG A 102 14.39 -4.46 -7.60
CA ARG A 102 14.66 -3.10 -8.14
C ARG A 102 13.57 -2.10 -7.76
N ALA A 103 13.01 -2.26 -6.57
CA ALA A 103 11.91 -1.45 -6.08
C ALA A 103 12.42 -0.20 -5.38
N SER A 104 11.56 0.82 -5.28
CA SER A 104 11.90 2.12 -4.67
C SER A 104 10.96 2.48 -3.52
N ILE A 105 11.47 3.24 -2.55
CA ILE A 105 10.67 3.88 -1.49
C ILE A 105 10.83 5.38 -1.61
N HIS A 106 9.71 6.09 -1.64
CA HIS A 106 9.59 7.53 -1.65
C HIS A 106 9.05 7.98 -0.29
N TYR A 107 9.73 8.95 0.31
CA TYR A 107 9.36 9.54 1.58
C TYR A 107 8.90 10.95 1.35
N GLU A 108 7.68 11.26 1.75
CA GLU A 108 7.10 12.59 1.67
C GLU A 108 6.56 13.00 3.05
N LEU A 109 6.34 14.29 3.26
CA LEU A 109 5.72 14.81 4.47
C LEU A 109 4.57 15.74 4.06
N MET A 110 3.33 15.40 4.44
CA MET A 110 2.14 16.13 3.99
C MET A 110 1.92 17.48 4.71
N PHE A 111 2.52 17.69 5.89
CA PHE A 111 2.32 18.91 6.69
C PHE A 111 3.65 19.40 7.26
N THR A 112 3.96 20.67 6.99
CA THR A 112 5.05 21.46 7.59
C THR A 112 4.47 22.46 8.58
#